data_AF-A0A0D3GQ85-F1
#
_entry.id   AF-A0A0D3GQ85-F1
#
_cell.length_a   1.000
_cell.length_b   1.000
_cell.length_c   1.000
_cell.angle_alpha   90.00
_cell.angle_beta   90.00
_cell.angle_gamma   90.00
#
_symmetry.space_group_name_H-M   'P 1'
#
loop_
_entity.id
_entity.type
_entity.pdbx_description
1 polymer ?
#
loop_
_entity_poly.entity_id
_entity_poly.type
_entity_poly.pdbx_seq_one_letter_code
_entity_poly.pdbx_strand_id
1 'polypeptide(L)' 'MKPENAFVTVQEGTLCLAIEVTTKQQPVSILGNLAQQNIHVGYDLDAGTVTFAGADCAGSS' A
#
# COMPACT_ATOMS: atom_id res chain seq x y z
N MET A 1 -7.26 -1.63 5.35
CA MET A 1 -6.24 -2.42 4.63
C MET A 1 -6.61 -3.87 4.69
N LYS A 2 -6.39 -4.61 3.60
CA LYS A 2 -6.63 -6.06 3.53
C LYS A 2 -5.28 -6.82 3.51
N PRO A 3 -5.25 -8.15 3.77
CA PRO A 3 -3.99 -8.91 3.81
C PRO A 3 -3.14 -8.80 2.54
N GLU A 4 -3.76 -8.73 1.37
CA GLU A 4 -3.08 -8.55 0.08
C GLU A 4 -2.29 -7.24 -0.02
N ASN A 5 -2.57 -6.26 0.83
CA ASN A 5 -1.85 -4.99 0.88
C ASN A 5 -0.64 -5.00 1.82
N ALA A 6 -0.49 -6.03 2.65
CA ALA A 6 0.52 -6.09 3.71
C ALA A 6 1.42 -7.32 3.63
N PHE A 7 1.08 -8.30 2.80
CA PHE A 7 1.83 -9.53 2.66
C PHE A 7 2.15 -9.82 1.19
N VAL A 8 3.30 -10.43 0.95
CA VAL A 8 3.75 -10.81 -0.40
C VAL A 8 4.28 -12.25 -0.39
N THR A 9 3.91 -13.01 -1.42
CA THR A 9 4.49 -14.32 -1.67
C THR A 9 5.88 -14.13 -2.27
N VAL A 10 6.91 -14.48 -1.52
CA VAL A 10 8.31 -14.33 -1.98
C VAL A 10 8.76 -15.58 -2.75
N GLN A 11 8.24 -16.74 -2.38
CA GLN A 11 8.50 -18.06 -2.97
C GLN A 11 7.28 -18.97 -2.70
N GLU A 12 7.18 -20.10 -3.40
CA GLU A 12 6.08 -21.05 -3.21
C GLU A 12 5.94 -21.47 -1.73
N GLY A 13 4.72 -21.41 -1.21
CA GLY A 13 4.41 -21.72 0.19
C GLY A 13 4.95 -20.72 1.23
N THR A 14 5.62 -19.63 0.83
CA THR A 14 6.22 -18.65 1.75
C THR A 14 5.60 -17.27 1.59
N LEU A 15 4.93 -16.81 2.64
CA LEU A 15 4.35 -15.48 2.74
C LEU A 15 5.17 -14.62 3.72
N CYS A 16 5.58 -13.44 3.29
CA CYS A 16 6.31 -12.49 4.13
C CYS A 16 5.49 -11.24 4.39
N LEU A 17 5.68 -10.64 5.58
CA LEU A 17 5.16 -9.31 5.89
C LEU A 17 5.93 -8.28 5.07
N ALA A 18 5.23 -7.49 4.26
CA ALA A 18 5.80 -6.44 3.42
C ALA A 18 5.94 -5.10 4.19
N ILE A 19 6.43 -5.17 5.43
CA ILE A 19 6.70 -4.01 6.27
C ILE A 19 8.13 -4.12 6.76
N GLU A 20 8.91 -3.07 6.50
CA GLU A 20 10.28 -2.95 6.96
C GLU A 20 10.42 -1.85 8.02
N VAL A 21 11.42 -2.00 8.87
CA VAL A 21 11.73 -1.01 9.90
C VAL A 21 12.38 0.21 9.24
N THR A 22 11.93 1.41 9.60
CA THR A 22 12.55 2.66 9.15
C THR A 22 14.01 2.75 9.61
N THR A 23 14.87 3.31 8.77
CA THR A 23 16.30 3.50 9.08
C THR A 23 16.59 4.98 9.34
N LYS A 24 17.80 5.31 9.80
CA LYS A 24 18.22 6.72 9.92
C LYS A 24 18.24 7.42 8.56
N GLN A 25 18.59 6.68 7.50
CA GLN A 25 18.62 7.15 6.12
C GLN A 25 17.21 7.31 5.54
N GLN A 26 16.24 6.56 6.07
CA GLN A 26 14.84 6.61 5.65
C GLN A 26 13.93 6.64 6.88
N PRO A 27 13.82 7.82 7.54
CA PRO A 27 13.18 7.96 8.85
C PRO A 27 11.65 8.01 8.77
N VAL A 28 11.07 7.90 7.57
CA VAL A 28 9.63 7.96 7.33
C VAL A 28 9.11 6.61 6.87
N SER A 29 7.89 6.27 7.30
CA SER A 29 7.17 5.13 6.76
C SER A 29 6.65 5.45 5.36
N ILE A 30 6.73 4.47 4.47
CA ILE A 30 6.27 4.61 3.08
C ILE A 30 5.21 3.57 2.80
N LEU A 31 4.06 4.02 2.31
CA LEU A 31 3.05 3.14 1.72
C LEU A 31 3.45 2.86 0.28
N GLY A 32 4.16 1.76 0.06
CA GLY A 32 4.59 1.32 -1.27
C GLY A 32 3.44 0.82 -2.14
N ASN A 33 3.77 0.33 -3.33
CA ASN A 33 2.81 -0.16 -4.32
C ASN A 33 1.84 -1.22 -3.77
N LEU A 34 2.33 -2.22 -3.01
CA LEU A 34 1.50 -3.28 -2.42
C LEU A 34 0.44 -2.69 -1.47
N ALA A 35 0.85 -1.76 -0.61
CA ALA A 35 -0.03 -1.11 0.34
C ALA A 35 -1.16 -0.30 -0.33
N GLN A 36 -0.93 0.16 -1.56
CA GLN A 36 -1.88 0.99 -2.32
C GLN A 36 -2.73 0.20 -3.34
N GLN A 37 -2.50 -1.10 -3.52
CA GLN A 37 -3.35 -1.91 -4.42
C GLN A 37 -4.80 -1.89 -3.97
N ASN A 38 -5.76 -1.79 -4.90
CA ASN A 38 -7.19 -1.76 -4.58
C ASN A 38 -7.57 -0.60 -3.64
N ILE A 39 -6.85 0.52 -3.72
CA ILE A 39 -7.16 1.76 -3.00
C ILE A 39 -7.13 2.92 -4.00
N HIS A 40 -8.19 3.73 -4.03
CA HIS A 40 -8.15 5.06 -4.63
C HIS A 40 -7.45 6.02 -3.67
N VAL A 41 -6.33 6.57 -4.13
CA VAL A 41 -5.57 7.59 -3.40
C VAL A 41 -5.81 8.93 -4.10
N GLY A 42 -6.53 9.82 -3.44
CA GLY A 42 -6.77 11.18 -3.92
C GLY A 42 -5.75 12.14 -3.33
N TYR A 43 -5.14 12.96 -4.17
CA TYR A 43 -4.22 14.03 -3.76
C TYR A 43 -4.87 15.38 -4.07
N ASP A 44 -5.26 16.10 -3.02
CA ASP A 44 -5.75 17.47 -3.15
C ASP A 44 -4.66 18.43 -2.67
N LEU A 45 -4.00 19.08 -3.63
CA LEU A 45 -2.87 19.97 -3.36
C LEU A 45 -3.33 21.34 -2.84
N ASP A 46 -4.54 21.77 -3.19
CA ASP A 46 -5.08 23.07 -2.77
C ASP A 46 -5.53 22.99 -1.30
N ALA A 47 -6.18 21.90 -0.91
CA ALA A 47 -6.56 21.63 0.48
C ALA A 47 -5.41 21.05 1.33
N GLY A 48 -4.34 20.57 0.69
CA GLY A 48 -3.22 19.92 1.37
C GLY A 48 -3.61 18.58 2.01
N THR A 49 -4.48 17.81 1.35
CA THR A 49 -5.02 16.55 1.90
C THR A 49 -4.77 15.35 1.01
N VAL A 50 -4.68 14.18 1.66
CA VAL A 50 -4.65 12.88 1.00
C VAL A 50 -5.86 12.09 1.48
N THR A 51 -6.62 11.53 0.55
CA THR A 51 -7.81 10.72 0.84
C THR A 51 -7.62 9.29 0.37
N PHE A 52 -8.18 8.34 1.13
CA PHE A 52 -8.10 6.91 0.85
C PHE A 52 -9.52 6.33 0.78
N ALA A 53 -9.84 5.68 -0.34
CA ALA A 53 -11.08 4.93 -0.51
C ALA A 53 -10.77 3.53 -1.04
N GLY A 54 -11.51 2.51 -0.60
CA GLY A 54 -11.38 1.17 -1.17
C GLY A 54 -11.76 1.19 -2.65
N ALA A 55 -11.05 0.43 -3.47
CA ALA A 55 -11.33 0.26 -4.89
C ALA A 55 -11.40 -1.24 -5.21
N ASP A 56 -12.14 -1.57 -6.26
CA ASP A 56 -12.01 -2.87 -6.94
C ASP A 56 -11.36 -2.63 -8.30
N CYS A 57 -10.03 -2.72 -8.34
CA CYS A 57 -9.27 -2.46 -9.56
C CYS A 57 -9.30 -3.65 -10.53
N ALA A 58 -9.81 -4.82 -10.12
CA ALA A 58 -9.92 -6.00 -10.95
C ALA A 58 -11.35 -6.21 -11.51
N GLY A 59 -12.36 -5.62 -10.87
CA GLY A 59 -13.78 -5.76 -11.20
C GLY A 59 -14.29 -4.94 -12.39
N SER A 60 -13.50 -4.76 -13.45
CA SER A 60 -13.94 -4.09 -14.68
C SER A 60 -13.88 -5.05 -15.87
N SER A 61 -15.04 -5.54 -16.30
CA SER A 61 -15.27 -6.28 -17.56
C SER A 61 -16.27 -5.53 -18.43
#